data_AF-A0A9P3MZ52-F1
#
_entry.id   AF-A0A9P3MZ52-F1
#
_cell.length_a   1.000
_cell.length_b   1.000
_cell.length_c   1.000
_cell.angle_alpha   90.00
_cell.angle_beta   90.00
_cell.angle_gamma   90.00
#
_symmetry.space_group_name_H-M   'P 1'
#
loop_
_entity.id
_entity.type
_entity.pdbx_description
1 polymer ?
#
loop_
_entity_poly.entity_id
_entity_poly.type
_entity_poly.pdbx_seq_one_letter_code
_entity_poly.pdbx_strand_id
1 'polypeptide(L)'
;MASALAARQALSALSFRTAIRGARIATPSLTAVAPTIPRGLGVSALFSSRKAAVPAKSVPATKPRTEDGIFGTSGGFGFTKANELFVGRVAMLGFAASLLGEAITGAGILSQLNIETGIPITETEPLLLFFIAFTVLGAIGGLGDRGRFVDDEPVGPPVKPGSIKAALGLSEDGPLFGFTKANELFVGRLAQLGFAASLIGEVITGKGALAQLNVEIGVPVWELEPLLLASIAFFFVAAINPGTGKFINDEE
;
A
#
# COMPACT_ATOMS: atom_id res chain seq x y z
N MET A 1 36.73 1.74 -39.47
CA MET A 1 35.63 1.46 -38.53
C MET A 1 36.27 1.11 -37.19
N ALA A 2 36.73 2.01 -36.32
CA ALA A 2 36.20 3.32 -35.90
C ALA A 2 34.76 3.22 -35.34
N SER A 3 34.67 3.40 -34.02
CA SER A 3 33.48 3.70 -33.20
C SER A 3 32.52 2.55 -32.86
N ALA A 4 32.64 2.05 -31.62
CA ALA A 4 31.53 1.65 -30.72
C ALA A 4 32.03 0.96 -29.43
N LEU A 5 33.34 0.89 -29.19
CA LEU A 5 33.93 0.34 -27.95
C LEU A 5 34.21 1.42 -26.88
N ALA A 6 33.39 2.48 -26.81
CA ALA A 6 33.60 3.65 -25.95
C ALA A 6 32.33 4.11 -25.19
N ALA A 7 31.48 3.17 -24.75
CA ALA A 7 30.26 3.51 -24.00
C ALA A 7 29.98 2.56 -22.82
N ARG A 8 31.02 2.02 -22.17
CA ARG A 8 30.86 1.13 -21.00
C ARG A 8 31.69 1.50 -19.76
N GLN A 9 32.28 2.69 -19.70
CA GLN A 9 32.99 3.16 -18.50
C GLN A 9 32.73 4.64 -18.27
N ALA A 10 31.55 4.97 -17.74
CA ALA A 10 31.30 6.21 -17.00
C ALA A 10 29.88 6.15 -16.44
N LEU A 11 29.69 5.56 -15.27
CA LEU A 11 28.73 6.01 -14.26
C LEU A 11 28.89 5.12 -13.00
N SER A 12 30.08 5.17 -12.40
CA SER A 12 30.26 4.77 -11.02
C SER A 12 30.84 5.96 -10.27
N ALA A 13 30.31 6.20 -9.07
CA ALA A 13 30.74 7.19 -8.10
C ALA A 13 30.26 8.63 -8.35
N LEU A 14 29.09 8.96 -7.81
CA LEU A 14 28.87 10.30 -7.25
C LEU A 14 28.51 10.15 -5.77
N SER A 15 29.55 10.10 -4.94
CA SER A 15 29.46 10.20 -3.49
C SER A 15 29.41 11.66 -3.06
N PHE A 16 28.54 11.91 -2.08
CA PHE A 16 28.54 13.01 -1.12
C PHE A 16 29.90 13.66 -0.84
N ARG A 17 29.98 15.01 -0.91
CA ARG A 17 30.45 15.92 0.16
C ARG A 17 30.52 17.40 -0.28
N THR A 18 29.78 18.22 0.46
CA THR A 18 30.16 19.53 1.06
C THR A 18 30.73 20.66 0.18
N ALA A 19 30.00 21.79 0.10
CA ALA A 19 30.55 23.14 0.25
C ALA A 19 29.43 24.20 0.31
N ILE A 20 28.95 24.57 1.50
CA ILE A 20 28.25 25.85 1.70
C ILE A 20 29.30 26.87 2.14
N ARG A 21 29.76 27.69 1.18
CA ARG A 21 30.62 28.85 1.42
C ARG A 21 29.79 30.10 1.16
N GLY A 22 29.84 31.02 2.12
CA GLY A 22 28.84 32.06 2.32
C GLY A 22 28.80 33.16 1.25
N ALA A 23 27.61 33.75 1.14
CA ALA A 23 27.39 35.06 0.57
C ALA A 23 26.76 35.94 1.66
N ARG A 24 27.56 36.88 2.18
CA ARG A 24 27.11 38.00 3.02
C ARG A 24 26.37 38.98 2.11
N ILE A 25 25.11 39.27 2.44
CA ILE A 25 24.43 40.47 1.93
C ILE A 25 24.48 41.51 3.06
N ALA A 26 25.08 42.64 2.76
CA ALA A 26 25.22 43.78 3.66
C ALA A 26 23.90 44.54 3.77
N THR A 27 23.49 44.86 5.00
CA THR A 27 22.46 45.86 5.31
C THR A 27 23.11 47.06 6.02
N PRO A 28 22.66 48.29 5.76
CA PRO A 28 23.30 49.50 6.28
C PRO A 28 22.95 49.74 7.75
N SER A 29 23.96 50.24 8.45
CA SER A 29 23.96 50.67 9.85
C SER A 29 23.03 51.86 10.11
N LEU A 30 22.15 51.73 11.09
CA LEU A 30 21.53 52.87 11.78
C LEU A 30 22.07 52.92 13.21
N THR A 31 22.92 53.91 13.44
CA THR A 31 23.39 54.38 14.75
C THR A 31 22.20 54.83 15.60
N ALA A 32 21.98 54.18 16.74
CA ALA A 32 21.08 54.65 17.78
C ALA A 32 21.89 55.05 19.03
N VAL A 33 21.85 56.35 19.32
CA VAL A 33 22.41 56.98 20.52
C VAL A 33 21.54 56.60 21.73
N ALA A 34 22.16 56.11 22.80
CA ALA A 34 21.48 55.82 24.06
C ALA A 34 21.39 57.07 24.95
N PRO A 35 20.23 57.39 25.55
CA PRO A 35 20.17 58.33 26.66
C PRO A 35 20.11 57.57 28.00
N THR A 36 20.98 57.99 28.91
CA THR A 36 21.01 57.62 30.33
C THR A 36 19.94 58.41 31.09
N ILE A 37 19.10 57.75 31.90
CA ILE A 37 18.19 58.43 32.86
C ILE A 37 18.22 57.67 34.20
N PRO A 38 18.27 58.38 35.36
CA PRO A 38 18.59 57.78 36.66
C PRO A 38 17.36 57.22 37.39
N ARG A 39 17.65 56.38 38.39
CA ARG A 39 16.68 55.80 39.34
C ARG A 39 16.07 56.86 40.25
N GLY A 40 14.74 56.80 40.42
CA GLY A 40 14.07 57.48 41.54
C GLY A 40 12.54 57.42 41.50
N LEU A 41 11.98 56.90 42.60
CA LEU A 41 10.65 57.15 43.18
C LEU A 41 9.42 56.50 42.53
N GLY A 42 8.77 55.65 43.32
CA GLY A 42 7.52 54.99 42.98
C GLY A 42 6.31 55.91 43.09
N VAL A 43 5.30 55.61 42.28
CA VAL A 43 3.91 56.05 42.46
C VAL A 43 3.03 54.86 42.09
N SER A 44 2.33 54.32 43.09
CA SER A 44 1.25 53.37 42.90
C SER A 44 0.05 54.11 42.31
N ALA A 45 -0.41 53.70 41.11
CA ALA A 45 -1.66 54.17 40.53
C ALA A 45 -2.59 52.99 40.24
N LEU A 46 -3.68 52.97 41.01
CA LEU A 46 -4.82 52.09 40.95
C LEU A 46 -5.65 52.39 39.70
N PHE A 47 -5.53 51.61 38.63
CA PHE A 47 -6.48 51.65 37.51
C PHE A 47 -6.81 50.22 37.04
N SER A 48 -7.97 49.75 37.48
CA SER A 48 -8.65 48.60 36.87
C SER A 48 -9.33 49.07 35.60
N SER A 49 -8.81 48.67 34.43
CA SER A 49 -9.59 48.63 33.20
C SER A 49 -9.66 47.18 32.73
N ARG A 50 -10.79 46.53 33.05
CA ARG A 50 -11.14 45.21 32.55
C ARG A 50 -11.27 45.31 31.02
N LYS A 51 -10.20 45.01 30.28
CA LYS A 51 -10.31 44.73 28.84
C LYS A 51 -11.17 43.49 28.72
N ALA A 52 -12.40 43.66 28.22
CA ALA A 52 -13.20 42.54 27.76
C ALA A 52 -12.37 41.78 26.72
N ALA A 53 -12.09 40.51 27.00
CA ALA A 53 -11.44 39.64 26.04
C ALA A 53 -12.33 39.54 24.81
N VAL A 54 -11.83 40.03 23.67
CA VAL A 54 -12.42 39.74 22.37
C VAL A 54 -12.36 38.21 22.23
N PRO A 55 -13.49 37.51 22.01
CA PRO A 55 -13.44 36.06 21.83
C PRO A 55 -12.55 35.80 20.63
N ALA A 56 -11.45 35.08 20.85
CA ALA A 56 -10.60 34.61 19.77
C ALA A 56 -11.50 33.81 18.83
N LYS A 57 -11.76 34.37 17.65
CA LYS A 57 -12.47 33.67 16.58
C LYS A 57 -11.60 32.46 16.25
N SER A 58 -12.03 31.28 16.70
CA SER A 58 -11.35 30.03 16.41
C SER A 58 -11.25 29.93 14.90
N VAL A 59 -10.04 30.09 14.36
CA VAL A 59 -9.76 29.76 12.96
C VAL A 59 -10.14 28.27 12.86
N PRO A 60 -11.15 27.90 12.05
CA PRO A 60 -11.47 26.49 11.87
C PRO A 60 -10.19 25.81 11.41
N ALA A 61 -9.77 24.78 12.15
CA ALA A 61 -8.59 24.01 11.80
C ALA A 61 -8.74 23.56 10.35
N THR A 62 -7.87 24.07 9.48
CA THR A 62 -7.85 23.67 8.07
C THR A 62 -7.56 22.17 8.06
N LYS A 63 -8.57 21.35 7.73
CA LYS A 63 -8.38 19.90 7.63
C LYS A 63 -7.20 19.64 6.68
N PRO A 64 -6.18 18.86 7.08
CA PRO A 64 -5.08 18.55 6.20
C PRO A 64 -5.63 17.83 4.96
N ARG A 65 -5.23 18.28 3.77
CA ARG A 65 -5.57 17.59 2.52
C ARG A 65 -4.62 16.41 2.36
N THR A 66 -5.14 15.20 2.50
CA THR A 66 -4.38 13.97 2.25
C THR A 66 -4.25 13.76 0.74
N GLU A 67 -3.07 13.31 0.29
CA GLU A 67 -2.75 13.00 -1.11
C GLU A 67 -2.88 11.48 -1.36
N ASP A 68 -4.08 10.95 -1.15
CA ASP A 68 -4.38 9.51 -1.14
C ASP A 68 -5.45 9.09 -2.16
N GLY A 69 -5.93 10.01 -2.99
CA GLY A 69 -6.85 9.72 -4.08
C GLY A 69 -6.19 9.03 -5.28
N ILE A 70 -6.93 8.91 -6.38
CA ILE A 70 -6.43 8.31 -7.62
C ILE A 70 -5.10 8.97 -8.03
N PHE A 71 -4.07 8.17 -8.29
CA PHE A 71 -2.71 8.63 -8.58
C PHE A 71 -2.14 9.69 -7.61
N GLY A 72 -2.55 9.65 -6.33
CA GLY A 72 -2.08 10.59 -5.28
C GLY A 72 -2.79 11.95 -5.27
N THR A 73 -3.93 12.08 -5.97
CA THR A 73 -4.67 13.35 -5.97
C THR A 73 -5.34 13.62 -4.62
N SER A 74 -5.39 14.89 -4.19
CA SER A 74 -6.04 15.29 -2.93
C SER A 74 -7.53 15.60 -3.06
N GLY A 75 -8.19 15.08 -4.11
CA GLY A 75 -9.54 15.47 -4.52
C GLY A 75 -10.67 14.67 -3.85
N GLY A 76 -10.35 13.73 -2.95
CA GLY A 76 -11.33 12.80 -2.38
C GLY A 76 -11.89 11.79 -3.38
N PHE A 77 -11.28 11.67 -4.57
CA PHE A 77 -11.70 10.78 -5.65
C PHE A 77 -10.79 9.56 -5.72
N GLY A 78 -11.34 8.39 -6.05
CA GLY A 78 -10.64 7.10 -6.08
C GLY A 78 -11.07 6.15 -4.96
N PHE A 79 -10.45 4.98 -4.93
CA PHE A 79 -10.73 3.92 -3.97
C PHE A 79 -10.39 4.36 -2.54
N THR A 80 -11.19 3.86 -1.60
CA THR A 80 -10.80 3.77 -0.19
C THR A 80 -10.07 2.46 0.06
N LYS A 81 -9.35 2.36 1.18
CA LYS A 81 -8.75 1.09 1.62
C LYS A 81 -9.78 -0.04 1.77
N ALA A 82 -11.03 0.28 2.09
CA ALA A 82 -12.10 -0.73 2.12
C ALA A 82 -12.44 -1.27 0.72
N ASN A 83 -12.42 -0.41 -0.30
CA ASN A 83 -12.61 -0.84 -1.70
C ASN A 83 -11.43 -1.70 -2.17
N GLU A 84 -10.20 -1.29 -1.89
CA GLU A 84 -9.02 -2.08 -2.23
C GLU A 84 -9.01 -3.43 -1.52
N LEU A 85 -9.40 -3.47 -0.24
CA LEU A 85 -9.51 -4.72 0.51
C LEU A 85 -10.50 -5.69 -0.16
N PHE A 86 -11.65 -5.19 -0.61
CA PHE A 86 -12.62 -6.00 -1.34
C PHE A 86 -12.05 -6.51 -2.68
N VAL A 87 -11.44 -5.64 -3.48
CA VAL A 87 -10.81 -6.04 -4.75
C VAL A 87 -9.68 -7.05 -4.52
N GLY A 88 -8.89 -6.88 -3.45
CA GLY A 88 -7.88 -7.82 -3.02
C GLY A 88 -8.45 -9.20 -2.68
N ARG A 89 -9.61 -9.28 -2.01
CA ARG A 89 -10.31 -10.56 -1.75
C ARG A 89 -10.78 -11.23 -3.03
N VAL A 90 -11.31 -10.45 -3.97
CA VAL A 90 -11.70 -10.97 -5.29
C VAL A 90 -10.48 -11.53 -6.03
N ALA A 91 -9.34 -10.83 -5.98
CA ALA A 91 -8.10 -11.30 -6.57
C ALA A 91 -7.55 -12.57 -5.89
N MET A 92 -7.62 -12.66 -4.55
CA MET A 92 -7.27 -13.87 -3.81
C MET A 92 -8.10 -15.08 -4.28
N LEU A 93 -9.41 -14.92 -4.41
CA LEU A 93 -10.29 -15.98 -4.91
C LEU A 93 -10.02 -16.33 -6.37
N GLY A 94 -9.88 -15.32 -7.23
CA GLY A 94 -9.58 -15.52 -8.65
C GLY A 94 -8.25 -16.23 -8.87
N PHE A 95 -7.22 -15.87 -8.11
CA PHE A 95 -5.91 -16.50 -8.20
C PHE A 95 -5.93 -17.93 -7.67
N ALA A 96 -6.56 -18.17 -6.51
CA ALA A 96 -6.72 -19.51 -5.96
C ALA A 96 -7.51 -20.43 -6.91
N ALA A 97 -8.58 -19.92 -7.52
CA ALA A 97 -9.38 -20.65 -8.50
C ALA A 97 -8.61 -20.94 -9.79
N SER A 98 -7.81 -19.99 -10.27
CA SER A 98 -6.91 -20.19 -11.42
C SER A 98 -5.93 -21.34 -11.17
N LEU A 99 -5.23 -21.30 -10.03
CA LEU A 99 -4.28 -22.34 -9.62
C LEU A 99 -4.95 -23.70 -9.45
N LEU A 100 -6.09 -23.75 -8.77
CA LEU A 100 -6.83 -25.00 -8.55
C LEU A 100 -7.38 -25.57 -9.87
N GLY A 101 -7.92 -24.71 -10.73
CA GLY A 101 -8.44 -25.09 -12.03
C GLY A 101 -7.36 -25.71 -12.91
N GLU A 102 -6.17 -25.11 -12.95
CA GLU A 102 -5.03 -25.66 -13.68
C GLU A 102 -4.53 -26.96 -13.04
N ALA A 103 -4.49 -27.06 -11.71
CA ALA A 103 -4.08 -28.31 -11.04
C ALA A 103 -5.00 -29.49 -11.40
N ILE A 104 -6.30 -29.24 -11.56
CA ILE A 104 -7.29 -30.28 -11.87
C ILE A 104 -7.35 -30.58 -13.38
N THR A 105 -7.32 -29.55 -14.22
CA THR A 105 -7.57 -29.69 -15.66
C THR A 105 -6.30 -29.78 -16.52
N GLY A 106 -5.17 -29.34 -15.98
CA GLY A 106 -3.92 -29.16 -16.73
C GLY A 106 -3.90 -27.95 -17.67
N ALA A 107 -4.99 -27.18 -17.74
CA ALA A 107 -5.11 -26.00 -18.59
C ALA A 107 -5.07 -24.71 -17.77
N GLY A 108 -4.38 -23.69 -18.26
CA GLY A 108 -4.39 -22.35 -17.67
C GLY A 108 -5.79 -21.73 -17.67
N ILE A 109 -5.99 -20.69 -16.86
CA ILE A 109 -7.31 -20.10 -16.64
C ILE A 109 -7.84 -19.40 -17.89
N LEU A 110 -6.97 -18.78 -18.70
CA LEU A 110 -7.38 -18.12 -19.94
C LEU A 110 -7.83 -19.16 -20.97
N SER A 111 -7.09 -20.27 -21.06
CA SER A 111 -7.50 -21.40 -21.92
C SER A 111 -8.85 -21.98 -21.49
N GLN A 112 -9.10 -22.15 -20.18
CA GLN A 112 -10.40 -22.60 -19.67
C GLN A 112 -11.56 -21.62 -19.98
N LEU A 113 -11.25 -20.33 -20.09
CA LEU A 113 -12.21 -19.29 -20.49
C LEU A 113 -12.35 -19.13 -22.02
N ASN A 114 -11.67 -19.97 -22.81
CA ASN A 114 -11.61 -19.90 -24.27
C ASN A 114 -10.99 -18.59 -24.80
N ILE A 115 -10.08 -18.00 -24.03
CA ILE A 115 -9.31 -16.83 -24.45
C ILE A 115 -8.03 -17.31 -25.14
N GLU A 116 -7.65 -16.65 -26.23
CA GLU A 116 -6.43 -16.95 -26.98
C GLU A 116 -5.17 -16.70 -26.14
N THR A 117 -4.22 -17.65 -26.20
CA THR A 117 -2.96 -17.62 -25.44
C THR A 117 -1.79 -17.99 -26.35
N GLY A 118 -0.56 -17.69 -25.93
CA GLY A 118 0.63 -17.87 -26.76
C GLY A 118 0.74 -16.86 -27.88
N ILE A 119 0.12 -15.69 -27.71
CA ILE A 119 0.09 -14.59 -28.68
C ILE A 119 0.77 -13.35 -28.10
N PRO A 120 1.29 -12.43 -28.94
CA PRO A 120 1.80 -11.15 -28.47
C PRO A 120 0.74 -10.36 -27.69
N ILE A 121 1.16 -9.62 -26.66
CA ILE A 121 0.27 -8.76 -25.85
C ILE A 121 -0.54 -7.79 -26.72
N THR A 122 0.03 -7.34 -27.84
CA THR A 122 -0.64 -6.41 -28.78
C THR A 122 -1.85 -7.00 -29.49
N GLU A 123 -1.97 -8.33 -29.52
CA GLU A 123 -3.06 -9.08 -30.15
C GLU A 123 -4.05 -9.63 -29.12
N THR A 124 -3.74 -9.49 -27.83
CA THR A 124 -4.58 -9.96 -26.73
C THR A 124 -5.86 -9.15 -26.61
N GLU A 125 -6.93 -9.81 -26.17
CA GLU A 125 -8.22 -9.19 -25.93
C GLU A 125 -8.10 -7.91 -25.07
N PRO A 126 -8.60 -6.75 -25.55
CA PRO A 126 -8.46 -5.49 -24.82
C PRO A 126 -9.09 -5.49 -23.42
N LEU A 127 -10.17 -6.26 -23.21
CA LEU A 127 -10.82 -6.37 -21.91
C LEU A 127 -9.92 -7.10 -20.89
N LEU A 128 -9.21 -8.14 -21.32
CA LEU A 128 -8.23 -8.83 -20.49
C LEU A 128 -7.06 -7.90 -20.14
N LEU A 129 -6.54 -7.15 -21.11
CA LEU A 129 -5.48 -6.16 -20.87
C LEU A 129 -5.93 -5.07 -19.89
N PHE A 130 -7.16 -4.58 -20.02
CA PHE A 130 -7.76 -3.65 -19.07
C PHE A 130 -7.85 -4.27 -17.67
N PHE A 131 -8.31 -5.52 -17.57
CA PHE A 131 -8.40 -6.23 -16.30
C PHE A 131 -7.02 -6.40 -15.62
N ILE A 132 -5.99 -6.77 -16.40
CA ILE A 132 -4.61 -6.87 -15.92
C ILE A 132 -4.10 -5.49 -15.44
N ALA A 133 -4.28 -4.45 -16.25
CA ALA A 133 -3.88 -3.09 -15.90
C ALA A 133 -4.59 -2.58 -14.64
N PHE A 134 -5.91 -2.78 -14.55
CA PHE A 134 -6.71 -2.47 -13.36
C PHE A 134 -6.18 -3.20 -12.12
N THR A 135 -5.86 -4.49 -12.26
CA THR A 135 -5.35 -5.32 -11.16
C THR A 135 -4.00 -4.83 -10.67
N VAL A 136 -3.07 -4.49 -11.58
CA VAL A 136 -1.75 -3.93 -11.23
C VAL A 136 -1.89 -2.54 -10.59
N LEU A 137 -2.70 -1.66 -11.17
CA LEU A 137 -2.95 -0.33 -10.62
C LEU A 137 -3.60 -0.40 -9.23
N GLY A 138 -4.53 -1.32 -9.02
CA GLY A 138 -5.12 -1.58 -7.71
C GLY A 138 -4.09 -2.09 -6.71
N ALA A 139 -3.20 -3.01 -7.12
CA ALA A 139 -2.18 -3.58 -6.25
C ALA A 139 -1.20 -2.54 -5.69
N ILE A 140 -0.90 -1.49 -6.48
CA ILE A 140 0.01 -0.41 -6.08
C ILE A 140 -0.71 0.78 -5.43
N GLY A 141 -2.03 0.73 -5.23
CA GLY A 141 -2.83 1.85 -4.73
C GLY A 141 -3.03 2.99 -5.74
N GLY A 142 -2.70 2.78 -7.02
CA GLY A 142 -2.84 3.79 -8.08
C GLY A 142 -4.29 4.20 -8.35
N LEU A 143 -5.25 3.36 -7.97
CA LEU A 143 -6.68 3.64 -8.05
C LEU A 143 -7.23 4.46 -6.86
N GLY A 144 -6.36 4.77 -5.88
CA GLY A 144 -6.68 5.43 -4.62
C GLY A 144 -6.45 4.51 -3.42
N ASP A 145 -6.00 5.08 -2.30
CA ASP A 145 -5.64 4.41 -1.05
C ASP A 145 -6.22 5.16 0.17
N ARG A 146 -7.40 5.76 -0.02
CA ARG A 146 -7.99 6.73 0.92
C ARG A 146 -8.40 6.10 2.25
N GLY A 147 -8.31 6.88 3.32
CA GLY A 147 -8.62 6.48 4.68
C GLY A 147 -7.56 5.56 5.29
N ARG A 148 -7.84 5.03 6.48
CA ARG A 148 -6.90 4.15 7.21
C ARG A 148 -7.62 3.03 7.94
N PHE A 149 -6.93 1.91 8.09
CA PHE A 149 -7.31 0.89 9.06
C PHE A 149 -6.66 1.20 10.40
N VAL A 150 -7.45 1.13 11.47
CA VAL A 150 -6.95 1.19 12.83
C VAL A 150 -7.34 -0.08 13.55
N ASP A 151 -6.45 -0.55 14.42
CA ASP A 151 -6.70 -1.74 15.21
C ASP A 151 -7.83 -1.49 16.22
N ASP A 152 -8.57 -2.56 16.51
CA ASP A 152 -9.52 -2.54 17.62
C ASP A 152 -8.75 -2.52 18.93
N GLU A 153 -9.28 -1.85 19.96
CA GLU A 153 -8.74 -2.00 21.31
C GLU A 153 -8.77 -3.49 21.70
N PRO A 154 -7.76 -4.00 22.43
CA PRO A 154 -7.67 -5.43 22.71
C PRO A 154 -8.88 -5.90 23.51
N VAL A 155 -9.79 -6.64 22.86
CA VAL A 155 -10.90 -7.32 23.51
C VAL A 155 -10.60 -8.82 23.52
N GLY A 156 -10.27 -9.37 24.69
CA GLY A 156 -10.27 -10.82 24.88
C GLY A 156 -9.46 -11.30 26.08
N PRO A 157 -10.02 -12.15 26.96
CA PRO A 157 -9.26 -12.82 28.00
C PRO A 157 -8.26 -13.84 27.42
N PRO A 158 -7.26 -14.27 28.21
CA PRO A 158 -6.26 -15.27 27.81
C PRO A 158 -6.91 -16.60 27.38
N VAL A 159 -6.39 -17.19 26.32
CA VAL A 159 -6.92 -18.37 25.63
C VAL A 159 -6.85 -19.63 26.51
N LYS A 160 -7.87 -20.50 26.44
CA LYS A 160 -7.85 -21.83 27.08
C LYS A 160 -6.88 -22.77 26.35
N PRO A 161 -6.02 -23.52 27.06
CA PRO A 161 -5.11 -24.47 26.45
C PRO A 161 -5.87 -25.56 25.68
N GLY A 162 -5.54 -25.77 24.39
CA GLY A 162 -5.98 -26.95 23.62
C GLY A 162 -6.64 -26.71 22.25
N SER A 163 -6.98 -25.48 21.85
CA SER A 163 -7.48 -25.21 20.48
C SER A 163 -6.33 -25.03 19.48
N ILE A 164 -6.57 -25.31 18.19
CA ILE A 164 -5.58 -25.06 17.12
C ILE A 164 -5.18 -23.57 17.10
N LYS A 165 -6.12 -22.67 17.38
CA LYS A 165 -5.86 -21.24 17.56
C LYS A 165 -4.92 -20.98 18.74
N ALA A 166 -5.14 -21.64 19.88
CA ALA A 166 -4.26 -21.56 21.05
C ALA A 166 -2.84 -22.06 20.77
N ALA A 167 -2.70 -23.15 20.01
CA ALA A 167 -1.40 -23.69 19.59
C ALA A 167 -0.63 -22.72 18.68
N LEU A 168 -1.35 -21.85 17.96
CA LEU A 168 -0.79 -20.78 17.12
C LEU A 168 -0.72 -19.43 17.86
N GLY A 169 -1.07 -19.36 19.15
CA GLY A 169 -1.06 -18.12 19.94
C GLY A 169 -2.16 -17.12 19.59
N LEU A 170 -3.25 -17.56 18.94
CA LEU A 170 -4.37 -16.73 18.47
C LEU A 170 -5.56 -16.76 19.44
N SER A 171 -6.31 -15.66 19.51
CA SER A 171 -7.54 -15.55 20.32
C SER A 171 -8.66 -16.44 19.77
N GLU A 172 -9.49 -17.02 20.65
CA GLU A 172 -10.61 -17.89 20.21
C GLU A 172 -11.66 -17.11 19.40
N ASP A 173 -11.98 -15.90 19.86
CA ASP A 173 -12.95 -14.99 19.24
C ASP A 173 -12.35 -14.17 18.06
N GLY A 174 -11.05 -14.35 17.75
CA GLY A 174 -10.35 -13.60 16.71
C GLY A 174 -10.32 -14.27 15.34
N PRO A 175 -9.88 -13.55 14.30
CA PRO A 175 -9.71 -14.06 12.94
C PRO A 175 -8.82 -15.31 12.94
N LEU A 176 -9.08 -16.24 12.02
CA LEU A 176 -8.35 -17.52 11.95
C LEU A 176 -6.83 -17.37 11.84
N PHE A 177 -6.35 -16.29 11.22
CA PHE A 177 -4.91 -16.00 11.06
C PHE A 177 -4.41 -14.85 11.97
N GLY A 178 -5.26 -14.29 12.82
CA GLY A 178 -4.92 -13.08 13.60
C GLY A 178 -4.63 -11.85 12.75
N PHE A 179 -5.02 -11.85 11.47
CA PHE A 179 -4.76 -10.72 10.57
C PHE A 179 -5.56 -9.49 10.96
N THR A 180 -4.90 -8.33 10.92
CA THR A 180 -5.56 -7.03 10.85
C THR A 180 -6.04 -6.78 9.42
N LYS A 181 -6.98 -5.84 9.22
CA LYS A 181 -7.38 -5.41 7.87
C LYS A 181 -6.22 -4.93 7.01
N ALA A 182 -5.17 -4.36 7.61
CA ALA A 182 -3.96 -3.97 6.87
C ALA A 182 -3.17 -5.18 6.37
N ASN A 183 -3.07 -6.26 7.16
CA ASN A 183 -2.43 -7.51 6.72
C ASN A 183 -3.22 -8.14 5.56
N GLU A 184 -4.54 -8.17 5.67
CA GLU A 184 -5.40 -8.68 4.60
C GLU A 184 -5.28 -7.87 3.31
N LEU A 185 -5.24 -6.55 3.41
CA LEU A 185 -5.04 -5.67 2.26
C LEU A 185 -3.71 -5.99 1.57
N PHE A 186 -2.64 -6.19 2.35
CA PHE A 186 -1.33 -6.57 1.80
C PHE A 186 -1.37 -7.93 1.10
N VAL A 187 -1.99 -8.95 1.72
CA VAL A 187 -2.17 -10.26 1.08
C VAL A 187 -3.01 -10.16 -0.20
N GLY A 188 -4.04 -9.31 -0.19
CA GLY A 188 -4.83 -8.98 -1.38
C GLY A 188 -3.98 -8.39 -2.50
N ARG A 189 -3.12 -7.42 -2.19
CA ARG A 189 -2.17 -6.82 -3.16
C ARG A 189 -1.18 -7.85 -3.70
N LEU A 190 -0.68 -8.76 -2.85
CA LEU A 190 0.17 -9.87 -3.28
C LEU A 190 -0.56 -10.80 -4.25
N ALA A 191 -1.82 -11.15 -3.96
CA ALA A 191 -2.63 -11.95 -4.85
C ALA A 191 -2.90 -11.24 -6.18
N GLN A 192 -3.16 -9.93 -6.17
CA GLN A 192 -3.31 -9.14 -7.39
C GLN A 192 -2.05 -9.18 -8.25
N LEU A 193 -0.87 -9.01 -7.66
CA LEU A 193 0.40 -9.07 -8.39
C LEU A 193 0.68 -10.46 -8.95
N GLY A 194 0.52 -11.50 -8.12
CA GLY A 194 0.70 -12.89 -8.54
C GLY A 194 -0.25 -13.26 -9.69
N PHE A 195 -1.52 -12.87 -9.57
CA PHE A 195 -2.53 -13.16 -10.59
C PHE A 195 -2.28 -12.40 -11.89
N ALA A 196 -2.00 -11.10 -11.81
CA ALA A 196 -1.68 -10.30 -12.99
C ALA A 196 -0.44 -10.85 -13.71
N ALA A 197 0.62 -11.18 -12.96
CA ALA A 197 1.83 -11.77 -13.53
C ALA A 197 1.56 -13.12 -14.20
N SER A 198 0.77 -14.00 -13.56
CA SER A 198 0.42 -15.30 -14.16
C SER A 198 -0.41 -15.15 -15.44
N LEU A 199 -1.34 -14.20 -15.48
CA LEU A 199 -2.15 -13.94 -16.67
C LEU A 199 -1.30 -13.39 -17.82
N ILE A 200 -0.39 -12.45 -17.54
CA ILE A 200 0.57 -11.94 -18.54
C ILE A 200 1.44 -13.10 -19.06
N GLY A 201 1.95 -13.94 -18.17
CA GLY A 201 2.74 -15.11 -18.55
C GLY A 201 1.95 -16.07 -19.43
N GLU A 202 0.68 -16.32 -19.12
CA GLU A 202 -0.19 -17.22 -19.89
C GLU A 202 -0.51 -16.64 -21.27
N VAL A 203 -0.81 -15.34 -21.35
CA VAL A 203 -0.99 -14.63 -22.63
C VAL A 203 0.21 -14.81 -23.54
N ILE A 204 1.42 -14.56 -23.04
CA ILE A 204 2.64 -14.58 -23.87
C ILE A 204 3.08 -16.01 -24.20
N THR A 205 3.02 -16.92 -23.22
CA THR A 205 3.67 -18.22 -23.32
C THR A 205 2.72 -19.37 -23.64
N GLY A 206 1.41 -19.18 -23.48
CA GLY A 206 0.41 -20.25 -23.59
C GLY A 206 0.38 -21.20 -22.39
N LYS A 207 1.14 -20.91 -21.32
CA LYS A 207 1.26 -21.78 -20.14
C LYS A 207 0.55 -21.14 -18.95
N GLY A 208 -0.26 -21.92 -18.24
CA GLY A 208 -0.89 -21.48 -17.00
C GLY A 208 0.12 -21.18 -15.88
N ALA A 209 -0.36 -20.68 -14.76
CA ALA A 209 0.43 -20.30 -13.59
C ALA A 209 1.29 -21.44 -13.03
N LEU A 210 0.76 -22.67 -12.96
CA LEU A 210 1.50 -23.83 -12.43
C LEU A 210 2.59 -24.29 -13.40
N ALA A 211 2.26 -24.34 -14.68
CA ALA A 211 3.24 -24.63 -15.71
C ALA A 211 4.37 -23.59 -15.73
N GLN A 212 4.06 -22.31 -15.51
CA GLN A 212 5.06 -21.25 -15.34
C GLN A 212 5.94 -21.49 -14.11
N LEU A 213 5.36 -21.80 -12.94
CA LEU A 213 6.11 -22.08 -11.70
C LEU A 213 7.05 -23.29 -11.85
N ASN A 214 6.57 -24.36 -12.49
CA ASN A 214 7.39 -25.54 -12.76
C ASN A 214 8.60 -25.19 -13.66
N VAL A 215 8.39 -24.38 -14.69
CA VAL A 215 9.46 -23.93 -15.60
C VAL A 215 10.47 -23.02 -14.91
N GLU A 216 10.01 -22.07 -14.10
CA GLU A 216 10.89 -21.06 -13.48
C GLU A 216 11.65 -21.59 -12.27
N ILE A 217 11.03 -22.44 -11.45
CA ILE A 217 11.65 -23.00 -10.24
C ILE A 217 12.42 -24.29 -10.57
N GLY A 218 12.07 -24.96 -11.67
CA GLY A 218 12.66 -26.25 -12.05
C GLY A 218 12.23 -27.40 -11.14
N VAL A 219 11.20 -27.19 -10.31
CA VAL A 219 10.65 -28.19 -9.41
C VAL A 219 9.37 -28.75 -10.00
N PRO A 220 9.27 -30.08 -10.17
CA PRO A 220 8.07 -30.70 -10.71
C PRO A 220 6.80 -30.37 -9.93
N VAL A 221 5.67 -30.27 -10.64
CA VAL A 221 4.38 -29.89 -10.04
C VAL A 221 3.97 -30.82 -8.89
N TRP A 222 4.23 -32.13 -8.98
CA TRP A 222 3.90 -33.08 -7.92
C TRP A 222 4.68 -32.85 -6.61
N GLU A 223 5.87 -32.24 -6.69
CA GLU A 223 6.62 -31.82 -5.50
C GLU A 223 6.08 -30.50 -4.93
N LEU A 224 5.47 -29.67 -5.79
CA LEU A 224 4.82 -28.42 -5.40
C LEU A 224 3.39 -28.62 -4.88
N GLU A 225 2.74 -29.75 -5.15
CA GLU A 225 1.35 -30.03 -4.78
C GLU A 225 1.01 -29.68 -3.31
N PRO A 226 1.79 -30.07 -2.29
CA PRO A 226 1.46 -29.72 -0.91
C PRO A 226 1.53 -28.22 -0.64
N LEU A 227 2.57 -27.54 -1.17
CA LEU A 227 2.75 -26.10 -1.02
C LEU A 227 1.69 -25.31 -1.80
N LEU A 228 1.32 -25.83 -2.97
CA LEU A 228 0.29 -25.27 -3.83
C LEU A 228 -1.08 -25.36 -3.16
N LEU A 229 -1.47 -26.54 -2.69
CA LEU A 229 -2.73 -26.74 -1.97
C LEU A 229 -2.79 -25.88 -0.71
N ALA A 230 -1.68 -25.77 0.03
CA ALA A 230 -1.57 -24.87 1.17
C ALA A 230 -1.78 -23.40 0.76
N SER A 231 -1.20 -22.97 -0.37
CA SER A 231 -1.35 -21.61 -0.89
C SER A 231 -2.79 -21.32 -1.36
N ILE A 232 -3.42 -22.27 -2.07
CA ILE A 232 -4.82 -22.17 -2.51
C ILE A 232 -5.75 -22.06 -1.30
N ALA A 233 -5.57 -22.95 -0.30
CA ALA A 233 -6.35 -22.93 0.93
C ALA A 233 -6.11 -21.62 1.70
N PHE A 234 -4.86 -21.16 1.80
CA PHE A 234 -4.51 -19.91 2.45
C PHE A 234 -5.25 -18.72 1.81
N PHE A 235 -5.16 -18.54 0.48
CA PHE A 235 -5.83 -17.44 -0.20
C PHE A 235 -7.35 -17.53 -0.09
N PHE A 236 -7.93 -18.72 -0.22
CA PHE A 236 -9.37 -18.92 -0.08
C PHE A 236 -9.84 -18.50 1.32
N VAL A 237 -9.16 -18.99 2.36
CA VAL A 237 -9.52 -18.70 3.74
C VAL A 237 -9.25 -17.23 4.09
N ALA A 238 -8.15 -16.64 3.62
CA ALA A 238 -7.85 -15.22 3.81
C ALA A 238 -8.88 -14.32 3.11
N ALA A 239 -9.42 -14.75 1.97
CA ALA A 239 -10.42 -13.99 1.24
C ALA A 239 -11.79 -13.94 1.94
N ILE A 240 -12.16 -14.97 2.70
CA ILE A 240 -13.45 -15.05 3.40
C ILE A 240 -13.38 -14.65 4.88
N ASN A 241 -12.23 -14.85 5.52
CA ASN A 241 -12.03 -14.51 6.92
C ASN A 241 -11.82 -13.00 7.03
N PRO A 242 -12.59 -12.26 7.85
CA PRO A 242 -12.38 -10.84 8.06
C PRO A 242 -11.32 -10.58 9.14
N GLY A 243 -10.48 -9.59 8.90
CA GLY A 243 -9.41 -9.18 9.81
C GLY A 243 -9.92 -8.18 10.84
N THR A 244 -9.20 -8.08 11.95
CA THR A 244 -9.48 -7.14 13.03
C THR A 244 -9.22 -5.69 12.60
N GLY A 245 -9.83 -4.75 13.33
CA GLY A 245 -9.72 -3.32 13.09
C GLY A 245 -10.90 -2.74 12.33
N LYS A 246 -10.93 -1.42 12.27
CA LYS A 246 -12.00 -0.64 11.61
C LYS A 246 -11.42 0.33 10.60
N PHE A 247 -12.19 0.59 9.57
CA PHE A 247 -11.89 1.62 8.59
C PHE A 247 -12.32 2.99 9.13
N ILE A 248 -11.45 3.98 8.99
CA ILE A 248 -11.71 5.38 9.32
C ILE A 248 -11.46 6.21 8.06
N ASN A 249 -12.43 7.05 7.70
CA ASN A 249 -12.28 8.03 6.62
C ASN A 249 -11.48 9.24 7.10
N ASP A 250 -10.75 9.89 6.19
CA ASP A 250 -9.92 11.08 6.52
C ASP A 250 -10.74 12.30 6.96
N GLU A 251 -12.07 12.25 6.81
CA GLU A 251 -12.97 13.34 7.20
C GLU A 251 -13.45 13.27 8.66
N GLU A 252 -13.27 12.12 9.34
CA GLU A 252 -13.55 11.86 10.76
C GLU A 252 -12.29 11.87 11.64
#